data_AF-A0A3D5SRU9-F1
#
_entry.id   AF-A0A3D5SRU9-F1
#
_cell.length_a   1.000
_cell.length_b   1.000
_cell.length_c   1.000
_cell.angle_alpha   90.00
_cell.angle_beta   90.00
_cell.angle_gamma   90.00
#
_symmetry.space_group_name_H-M   'P 1'
#
loop_
_entity.id
_entity.type
_entity.pdbx_description
1 polymer ?
#
loop_
_entity_poly.entity_id
_entity_poly.type
_entity_poly.pdbx_seq_one_letter_code
_entity_poly.pdbx_strand_id
1 'polypeptide(L)'
;MGVAKLTEQNTIIPAASKYARLERERRYLLQDLPEGMTRASPHLQITDNYITGTRLRLRKVRDPQTNKWTVKFTQKFAPNPADFSRTIITNVYLDALEAETLGVFAANEIRKNRYPFEFAGRKCAADMFLGDLFGLVLAAVSFETDEELDSFPLPPFAIADVTNNELFTGGKLCELTFEEIREEIRKSGMARSGSAV
;
A
#
# COMPACT_ATOMS: atom_id res chain seq x y z
N MET A 1 16.65 -18.51 32.70
CA MET A 1 16.51 -17.85 31.38
C MET A 1 15.48 -16.75 31.52
N GLY A 2 15.87 -15.49 31.35
CA GLY A 2 14.90 -14.38 31.36
C GLY A 2 14.09 -14.42 30.08
N VAL A 3 12.78 -14.67 30.18
CA VAL A 3 11.87 -14.48 29.05
C VAL A 3 11.75 -12.98 28.84
N ALA A 4 12.05 -12.50 27.63
CA ALA A 4 11.83 -11.10 27.29
C ALA A 4 10.35 -10.77 27.55
N LYS A 5 10.07 -9.77 28.38
CA LYS A 5 8.71 -9.24 28.49
C LYS A 5 8.41 -8.50 27.19
N LEU A 6 7.41 -8.97 26.47
CA LEU A 6 6.84 -8.27 25.32
C LEU A 6 6.14 -7.00 25.84
N THR A 7 6.58 -5.85 25.36
CA THR A 7 5.98 -4.53 25.54
C THR A 7 5.85 -3.86 24.17
N GLU A 8 5.18 -2.71 24.11
CA GLU A 8 5.07 -1.91 22.89
C GLU A 8 6.43 -1.38 22.40
N GLN A 9 7.45 -1.39 23.27
CA GLN A 9 8.81 -0.90 22.98
C GLN A 9 9.69 -1.94 22.26
N ASN A 10 9.22 -3.18 22.07
CA ASN A 10 9.97 -4.22 21.34
C ASN A 10 10.19 -3.94 19.84
N THR A 11 9.83 -2.75 19.35
CA THR A 11 10.01 -2.33 17.96
C THR A 11 11.00 -1.18 17.82
N ILE A 12 12.19 -1.29 18.41
CA ILE A 12 13.30 -0.39 18.06
C ILE A 12 13.96 -0.98 16.82
N ILE A 13 13.67 -0.41 15.66
CA ILE A 13 14.50 -0.64 14.49
C ILE A 13 15.81 0.12 14.73
N PRO A 14 16.97 -0.56 14.77
CA PRO A 14 18.24 0.13 14.93
C PRO A 14 18.39 1.19 13.85
N ALA A 15 18.94 2.35 14.19
CA ALA A 15 19.12 3.48 13.26
C ALA A 15 19.89 3.11 11.97
N ALA A 16 20.67 2.01 12.01
CA ALA A 16 21.37 1.41 10.87
C ALA A 16 20.91 -0.03 10.61
N SER A 17 19.60 -0.26 10.48
CA SER A 17 19.08 -1.61 10.18
C SER A 17 19.50 -2.06 8.78
N LYS A 18 20.16 -3.23 8.70
CA LYS A 18 20.53 -3.87 7.43
C LYS A 18 19.31 -4.42 6.67
N TYR A 19 18.22 -4.71 7.38
CA TYR A 19 17.11 -5.50 6.85
C TYR A 19 15.82 -4.70 6.65
N ALA A 20 15.65 -3.65 7.44
CA ALA A 20 14.50 -2.77 7.38
C ALA A 20 14.86 -1.52 6.57
N ARG A 21 14.01 -1.14 5.62
CA ARG A 21 14.23 0.03 4.76
C ARG A 21 13.19 1.09 5.03
N LEU A 22 13.60 2.35 4.98
CA LEU A 22 12.70 3.49 4.93
C LEU A 22 12.16 3.63 3.50
N GLU A 23 10.85 3.41 3.32
CA GLU A 23 10.11 3.76 2.11
C GLU A 23 9.51 5.16 2.26
N ARG A 24 9.75 5.98 1.25
CA ARG A 24 9.12 7.29 1.06
C ARG A 24 8.09 7.14 -0.06
N GLU A 25 6.82 7.37 0.23
CA GLU A 25 5.73 7.13 -0.72
C GLU A 25 4.64 8.19 -0.58
N ARG A 26 4.09 8.67 -1.70
CA ARG A 26 2.84 9.44 -1.72
C ARG A 26 1.72 8.63 -2.36
N ARG A 27 0.50 8.81 -1.86
CA ARG A 27 -0.70 8.11 -2.32
C ARG A 27 -1.78 9.11 -2.70
N TYR A 28 -2.40 8.88 -3.85
CA TYR A 28 -3.45 9.73 -4.40
C TYR A 28 -4.69 8.92 -4.72
N LEU A 29 -5.86 9.45 -4.38
CA LEU A 29 -7.14 8.89 -4.78
C LEU A 29 -7.42 9.28 -6.24
N LEU A 30 -7.77 8.30 -7.08
CA LEU A 30 -8.11 8.54 -8.48
C LEU A 30 -9.58 8.22 -8.75
N GLN A 31 -10.10 8.80 -9.84
CA GLN A 31 -11.43 8.47 -10.36
C GLN A 31 -11.45 7.13 -11.10
N ASP A 32 -10.41 6.88 -11.90
CA ASP A 32 -10.17 5.65 -12.65
C ASP A 32 -8.67 5.55 -12.97
N LEU A 33 -8.25 4.57 -13.76
CA LEU A 33 -6.90 4.48 -14.30
C LEU A 33 -6.53 5.76 -15.08
N PRO A 34 -5.25 6.18 -15.05
CA PRO A 34 -4.79 7.32 -15.85
C PRO A 34 -5.09 7.17 -17.34
N GLU A 35 -5.21 8.30 -18.04
CA GLU A 35 -5.50 8.34 -19.47
C GLU A 35 -4.53 7.49 -20.30
N GLY A 36 -5.05 6.83 -21.34
CA GLY A 36 -4.28 5.95 -22.21
C GLY A 36 -4.09 4.53 -21.66
N MET A 37 -4.54 4.26 -20.43
CA MET A 37 -4.52 2.93 -19.83
C MET A 37 -5.90 2.29 -19.84
N THR A 38 -5.94 0.97 -19.97
CA THR A 38 -7.17 0.18 -19.85
C THR A 38 -6.97 -0.97 -18.89
N ARG A 39 -8.06 -1.63 -18.49
CA ARG A 39 -7.98 -2.83 -17.63
C ARG A 39 -7.17 -3.98 -18.24
N ALA A 40 -7.02 -3.99 -19.57
CA ALA A 40 -6.23 -4.97 -20.31
C ALA A 40 -4.73 -4.59 -20.43
N SER A 41 -4.34 -3.37 -20.04
CA SER A 41 -2.93 -2.96 -20.04
C SER A 41 -2.09 -3.88 -19.15
N PRO A 42 -0.78 -4.05 -19.44
CA PRO A 42 0.15 -4.82 -18.60
C PRO A 42 0.05 -4.42 -17.12
N HIS A 43 -0.11 -5.41 -16.25
CA HIS A 43 -0.28 -5.20 -14.82
C HIS A 43 0.21 -6.40 -14.02
N LEU A 44 0.42 -6.19 -12.72
CA LEU A 44 0.62 -7.26 -11.75
C LEU A 44 -0.66 -7.52 -10.98
N GLN A 45 -0.96 -8.79 -10.71
CA GLN A 45 -2.04 -9.19 -9.82
C GLN A 45 -1.46 -9.38 -8.42
N ILE A 46 -1.99 -8.65 -7.44
CA ILE A 46 -1.48 -8.65 -6.06
C ILE A 46 -2.58 -9.08 -5.11
N THR A 47 -2.23 -10.04 -4.26
CA THR A 47 -3.04 -10.47 -3.13
C THR A 47 -2.24 -10.25 -1.84
N ASP A 48 -2.78 -9.46 -0.93
CA ASP A 48 -2.22 -9.22 0.40
C ASP A 48 -3.12 -9.84 1.47
N ASN A 49 -2.59 -10.78 2.24
CA ASN A 49 -3.27 -11.34 3.39
C ASN A 49 -2.68 -10.76 4.67
N TYR A 50 -3.44 -9.87 5.31
CA TYR A 50 -3.06 -9.22 6.56
C TYR A 50 -3.37 -10.13 7.75
N ILE A 51 -2.42 -10.19 8.68
CA ILE A 51 -2.59 -10.90 9.95
C ILE A 51 -3.20 -9.92 10.96
N THR A 52 -4.44 -10.17 11.36
CA THR A 52 -5.23 -9.32 12.27
C THR A 52 -4.45 -8.97 13.54
N GLY A 53 -4.52 -7.69 13.93
CA GLY A 53 -3.85 -7.18 15.13
C GLY A 53 -2.34 -7.02 15.00
N THR A 54 -1.77 -7.17 13.80
CA THR A 54 -0.33 -7.05 13.56
C THR A 54 0.00 -6.11 12.40
N ARG A 55 1.29 -5.85 12.20
CA ARG A 55 1.83 -5.09 11.06
C ARG A 55 2.32 -5.99 9.92
N LEU A 56 1.93 -7.26 9.96
CA LEU A 56 2.45 -8.33 9.11
C LEU A 56 1.42 -8.72 8.05
N ARG A 57 1.93 -9.06 6.87
CA ARG A 57 1.12 -9.62 5.78
C ARG A 57 1.90 -10.64 4.97
N LEU A 58 1.18 -11.61 4.42
CA LEU A 58 1.65 -12.48 3.35
C LEU A 58 1.21 -11.88 2.00
N ARG A 59 2.17 -11.44 1.18
CA ARG A 59 1.91 -10.90 -0.16
C ARG A 59 2.23 -11.95 -1.22
N LYS A 60 1.28 -12.16 -2.13
CA LYS A 60 1.48 -12.89 -3.39
C LYS A 60 1.37 -11.91 -4.55
N VAL A 61 2.34 -11.95 -5.46
CA VAL A 61 2.36 -11.14 -6.69
C VAL A 61 2.47 -12.09 -7.87
N ARG A 62 1.55 -11.98 -8.81
CA ARG A 62 1.58 -12.71 -10.07
C ARG A 62 1.75 -11.72 -11.22
N ASP A 63 2.67 -12.05 -12.12
CA ASP A 63 2.73 -11.43 -13.44
C ASP A 63 1.91 -12.30 -14.43
N PRO A 64 0.76 -11.82 -14.94
CA PRO A 64 -0.07 -12.59 -15.86
C PRO A 64 0.62 -12.92 -17.20
N GLN A 65 1.59 -12.12 -17.63
CA GLN A 65 2.28 -12.32 -18.92
C GLN A 65 3.22 -13.51 -18.87
N THR A 66 3.96 -13.65 -17.76
CA THR A 66 4.95 -14.71 -17.57
C THR A 66 4.43 -15.86 -16.71
N ASN A 67 3.27 -15.68 -16.08
CA ASN A 67 2.70 -16.55 -15.04
C ASN A 67 3.63 -16.79 -13.84
N LYS A 68 4.66 -15.93 -13.66
CA LYS A 68 5.58 -16.02 -12.53
C LYS A 68 4.92 -15.49 -11.27
N TRP A 69 5.21 -16.17 -10.17
CA TRP A 69 4.78 -15.80 -8.84
C TRP A 69 5.97 -15.34 -7.99
N THR A 70 5.74 -14.32 -7.18
CA THR A 70 6.63 -13.91 -6.10
C THR A 70 5.82 -13.86 -4.82
N VAL A 71 6.29 -14.55 -3.79
CA VAL A 71 5.63 -14.59 -2.48
C VAL A 71 6.58 -14.04 -1.44
N LYS A 72 6.05 -13.23 -0.52
CA LYS A 72 6.84 -12.64 0.55
C LYS A 72 6.05 -12.40 1.83
N PHE A 73 6.72 -12.59 2.96
CA PHE A 73 6.26 -12.11 4.26
C PHE A 73 6.77 -10.70 4.49
N THR A 74 5.86 -9.77 4.79
CA THR A 74 6.17 -8.35 4.89
C THR A 74 5.75 -7.80 6.24
N GLN A 75 6.63 -7.06 6.89
CA GLN A 75 6.26 -6.10 7.94
C GLN A 75 6.28 -4.69 7.35
N LYS A 76 5.22 -3.90 7.55
CA LYS A 76 5.19 -2.48 7.14
C LYS A 76 4.50 -1.61 8.18
N PHE A 77 5.11 -0.49 8.57
CA PHE A 77 4.52 0.46 9.52
C PHE A 77 5.12 1.86 9.44
N ALA A 78 4.36 2.86 9.89
CA ALA A 78 4.86 4.23 10.04
C ALA A 78 5.54 4.40 11.41
N PRO A 79 6.80 4.86 11.47
CA PRO A 79 7.45 5.18 12.75
C PRO A 79 6.76 6.34 13.49
N ASN A 80 6.25 7.32 12.73
CA ASN A 80 5.42 8.40 13.23
C ASN A 80 3.96 8.11 12.83
N PRO A 81 3.03 7.89 13.78
CA PRO A 81 1.64 7.58 13.47
C PRO A 81 0.89 8.67 12.68
N ALA A 82 1.39 9.91 12.68
CA ALA A 82 0.81 11.01 11.91
C ALA A 82 1.41 11.17 10.49
N ASP A 83 2.48 10.44 10.17
CA ASP A 83 3.18 10.52 8.89
C ASP A 83 3.23 9.13 8.22
N PHE A 84 2.32 8.92 7.27
CA PHE A 84 2.26 7.71 6.45
C PHE A 84 2.98 7.87 5.10
N SER A 85 3.65 9.01 4.87
CA SER A 85 4.53 9.19 3.72
C SER A 85 5.88 8.52 3.94
N ARG A 86 6.25 8.26 5.20
CA ARG A 86 7.49 7.59 5.62
C ARG A 86 7.16 6.31 6.38
N THR A 87 7.49 5.18 5.79
CA THR A 87 7.19 3.87 6.39
C THR A 87 8.42 2.99 6.42
N ILE A 88 8.53 2.15 7.43
CA ILE A 88 9.54 1.10 7.43
C ILE A 88 8.93 -0.16 6.82
N ILE A 89 9.67 -0.78 5.91
CA ILE A 89 9.34 -2.07 5.32
C ILE A 89 10.46 -3.09 5.56
N THR A 90 10.08 -4.32 5.89
CA THR A 90 10.96 -5.49 5.91
C THR A 90 10.29 -6.61 5.13
N ASN A 91 11.02 -7.26 4.22
CA ASN A 91 10.51 -8.36 3.40
C ASN A 91 11.38 -9.60 3.55
N VAL A 92 10.74 -10.76 3.66
CA VAL A 92 11.35 -12.09 3.52
C VAL A 92 10.68 -12.76 2.32
N TYR A 93 11.47 -13.13 1.31
CA TYR A 93 10.95 -13.87 0.15
C TYR A 93 10.80 -15.33 0.52
N LEU A 94 9.68 -15.91 0.09
CA LEU A 94 9.27 -17.24 0.53
C LEU A 94 9.26 -18.22 -0.63
N ASP A 95 9.64 -19.45 -0.34
CA ASP A 95 9.27 -20.59 -1.17
C ASP A 95 7.81 -21.03 -0.93
N ALA A 96 7.39 -22.11 -1.58
CA ALA A 96 6.02 -22.61 -1.48
C ALA A 96 5.68 -23.14 -0.08
N LEU A 97 6.61 -23.87 0.55
CA LEU A 97 6.37 -24.50 1.86
C LEU A 97 6.30 -23.45 2.96
N GLU A 98 7.19 -22.46 2.93
CA GLU A 98 7.18 -21.33 3.84
C GLU A 98 5.87 -20.52 3.72
N ALA A 99 5.43 -20.27 2.48
CA ALA A 99 4.20 -19.55 2.22
C ALA A 99 2.94 -20.31 2.67
N GLU A 100 2.90 -21.62 2.47
CA GLU A 100 1.80 -22.48 2.94
C GLU A 100 1.74 -22.50 4.47
N THR A 101 2.90 -22.70 5.11
CA THR A 101 3.02 -22.75 6.57
C THR A 101 2.57 -21.43 7.20
N LEU A 102 2.96 -20.28 6.64
CA LEU A 102 2.53 -18.97 7.13
C LEU A 102 1.10 -18.61 6.72
N GLY A 103 0.54 -19.29 5.71
CA GLY A 103 -0.81 -19.05 5.20
C GLY A 103 -1.92 -19.31 6.21
N VAL A 104 -1.66 -20.07 7.28
CA VAL A 104 -2.63 -20.32 8.37
C VAL A 104 -3.06 -19.05 9.11
N PHE A 105 -2.28 -17.98 9.01
CA PHE A 105 -2.60 -16.69 9.62
C PHE A 105 -3.31 -15.72 8.66
N ALA A 106 -3.60 -16.15 7.43
CA ALA A 106 -4.33 -15.34 6.47
C ALA A 106 -5.75 -15.08 6.97
N ALA A 107 -6.05 -13.82 7.27
CA ALA A 107 -7.36 -13.40 7.73
C ALA A 107 -8.00 -12.43 6.74
N ASN A 108 -7.46 -11.21 6.66
CA ASN A 108 -8.05 -10.13 5.89
C ASN A 108 -7.33 -9.94 4.56
N GLU A 109 -8.02 -10.20 3.45
CA GLU A 109 -7.45 -10.19 2.12
C GLU A 109 -7.74 -8.90 1.35
N ILE A 110 -6.69 -8.30 0.77
CA ILE A 110 -6.82 -7.28 -0.28
C ILE A 110 -6.41 -7.90 -1.61
N ARG A 111 -7.23 -7.68 -2.65
CA ARG A 111 -6.91 -8.01 -4.04
C ARG A 111 -6.87 -6.76 -4.90
N LYS A 112 -5.87 -6.65 -5.76
CA LYS A 112 -5.74 -5.52 -6.69
C LYS A 112 -4.91 -5.84 -7.93
N ASN A 113 -5.18 -5.11 -8.99
CA ASN A 113 -4.31 -5.03 -10.16
C ASN A 113 -3.47 -3.76 -10.06
N ARG A 114 -2.16 -3.91 -10.15
CA ARG A 114 -1.19 -2.81 -10.12
C ARG A 114 -0.67 -2.53 -11.53
N TYR A 115 -1.00 -1.36 -12.05
CA TYR A 115 -0.60 -0.92 -13.37
C TYR A 115 0.56 0.09 -13.26
N PRO A 116 1.73 -0.19 -13.86
CA PRO A 116 2.81 0.78 -13.92
C PRO A 116 2.47 1.89 -14.91
N PHE A 117 2.85 3.12 -14.58
CA PHE A 117 2.80 4.26 -15.51
C PHE A 117 3.88 5.28 -15.17
N GLU A 118 4.05 6.28 -16.02
CA GLU A 118 4.99 7.39 -15.78
C GLU A 118 4.26 8.71 -15.62
N PHE A 119 4.68 9.51 -14.64
CA PHE A 119 4.20 10.87 -14.44
C PHE A 119 5.34 11.72 -13.88
N ALA A 120 5.50 12.93 -14.43
CA ALA A 120 6.58 13.85 -14.05
C ALA A 120 7.99 13.20 -14.02
N GLY A 121 8.27 12.32 -14.99
CA GLY A 121 9.55 11.60 -15.08
C GLY A 121 9.76 10.50 -14.03
N ARG A 122 8.72 10.11 -13.28
CA ARG A 122 8.80 9.06 -12.25
C ARG A 122 7.88 7.89 -12.57
N LYS A 123 8.35 6.69 -12.21
CA LYS A 123 7.53 5.47 -12.22
C LYS A 123 6.53 5.52 -11.08
N CYS A 124 5.27 5.47 -11.44
CA CYS A 124 4.13 5.41 -10.55
C CYS A 124 3.40 4.07 -10.73
N ALA A 125 2.50 3.77 -9.80
CA ALA A 125 1.68 2.57 -9.84
C ALA A 125 0.22 2.92 -9.54
N ALA A 126 -0.69 2.62 -10.46
CA ALA A 126 -2.13 2.71 -10.22
C ALA A 126 -2.64 1.35 -9.75
N ASP A 127 -3.17 1.31 -8.54
CA ASP A 127 -3.80 0.14 -7.94
C ASP A 127 -5.31 0.22 -8.14
N MET A 128 -5.85 -0.66 -8.99
CA MET A 128 -7.29 -0.87 -9.10
C MET A 128 -7.68 -2.07 -8.25
N PHE A 129 -8.48 -1.82 -7.21
CA PHE A 129 -8.85 -2.83 -6.23
C PHE A 129 -10.00 -3.71 -6.71
N LEU A 130 -10.07 -4.92 -6.16
CA LEU A 130 -11.02 -5.98 -6.48
C LEU A 130 -11.72 -6.47 -5.21
N GLY A 131 -12.76 -7.30 -5.37
CA GLY A 131 -13.51 -7.86 -4.24
C GLY A 131 -14.26 -6.76 -3.48
N ASP A 132 -14.16 -6.76 -2.15
CA ASP A 132 -14.86 -5.81 -1.29
C ASP A 132 -14.46 -4.35 -1.54
N LEU A 133 -13.26 -4.13 -2.08
CA LEU A 133 -12.73 -2.82 -2.45
C LEU A 133 -12.94 -2.48 -3.94
N PHE A 134 -13.76 -3.25 -4.67
CA PHE A 134 -13.99 -3.02 -6.09
C PHE A 134 -14.53 -1.61 -6.36
N GLY A 135 -13.79 -0.86 -7.16
CA GLY A 135 -14.09 0.55 -7.50
C GLY A 135 -13.13 1.55 -6.87
N LEU A 136 -12.36 1.16 -5.84
CA LEU A 136 -11.28 1.98 -5.31
C LEU A 136 -10.09 1.97 -6.29
N VAL A 137 -9.58 3.16 -6.61
CA VAL A 137 -8.35 3.33 -7.40
C VAL A 137 -7.39 4.27 -6.68
N LEU A 138 -6.17 3.81 -6.42
CA LEU A 138 -5.11 4.60 -5.79
C LEU A 138 -3.87 4.67 -6.67
N ALA A 139 -3.32 5.85 -6.90
CA ALA A 139 -1.95 5.99 -7.38
C ALA A 139 -0.97 5.99 -6.21
N ALA A 140 0.16 5.32 -6.37
CA ALA A 140 1.30 5.40 -5.47
C ALA A 140 2.56 5.76 -6.25
N VAL A 141 3.42 6.57 -5.64
CA VAL A 141 4.74 6.95 -6.15
C VAL A 141 5.75 6.87 -5.02
N SER A 142 6.91 6.28 -5.28
CA SER A 142 7.99 6.12 -4.30
C SER A 142 9.16 7.05 -4.61
N PHE A 143 9.90 7.42 -3.57
CA PHE A 143 10.98 8.40 -3.64
C PHE A 143 12.23 7.87 -2.94
N GLU A 144 13.41 8.29 -3.41
CA GLU A 144 14.66 7.92 -2.78
C GLU A 144 15.03 8.90 -1.66
N THR A 145 14.70 10.18 -1.82
CA THR A 145 14.98 11.23 -0.82
C THR A 145 13.72 11.97 -0.35
N ASP A 146 13.85 12.69 0.76
CA ASP A 146 12.76 13.49 1.32
C ASP A 146 12.46 14.71 0.44
N GLU A 147 13.50 15.32 -0.13
CA GLU A 147 13.37 16.46 -1.04
C GLU A 147 12.57 16.08 -2.29
N GLU A 148 12.79 14.88 -2.84
CA GLU A 148 12.01 14.38 -3.98
C GLU A 148 10.54 14.16 -3.63
N LEU A 149 10.25 13.65 -2.42
CA LEU A 149 8.89 13.44 -1.94
C LEU A 149 8.15 14.76 -1.76
N ASP A 150 8.80 15.71 -1.08
CA ASP A 150 8.21 16.99 -0.68
C ASP A 150 8.00 17.92 -1.89
N SER A 151 8.88 17.84 -2.91
CA SER A 151 8.78 18.64 -4.14
C SER A 151 7.89 18.04 -5.23
N PHE A 152 7.39 16.81 -5.06
CA PHE A 152 6.62 16.15 -6.11
C PHE A 152 5.28 16.86 -6.38
N PRO A 153 4.97 17.19 -7.65
CA PRO A 153 3.73 17.90 -7.97
C PRO A 153 2.51 16.99 -7.75
N LEU A 154 1.40 17.58 -7.30
CA LEU A 154 0.12 16.88 -7.25
C LEU A 154 -0.26 16.46 -8.69
N PRO A 155 -0.52 15.16 -8.94
CA PRO A 155 -0.95 14.75 -10.28
C PRO A 155 -2.31 15.37 -10.65
N PRO A 156 -2.48 15.95 -11.84
CA PRO A 156 -3.72 16.65 -12.22
C PRO A 156 -4.94 15.72 -12.33
N PHE A 157 -4.72 14.42 -12.44
CA PHE A 157 -5.75 13.38 -12.45
C PHE A 157 -6.09 12.84 -11.05
N ALA A 158 -5.42 13.31 -10.00
CA ALA A 158 -5.72 12.94 -8.63
C ALA A 158 -6.96 13.72 -8.14
N ILE A 159 -7.90 13.01 -7.53
CA ILE A 159 -9.02 13.60 -6.80
C ILE A 159 -8.53 14.25 -5.50
N ALA A 160 -7.64 13.55 -4.79
CA ALA A 160 -7.10 14.01 -3.50
C ALA A 160 -5.74 13.38 -3.21
N ASP A 161 -4.91 14.11 -2.47
CA ASP A 161 -3.77 13.53 -1.75
C ASP A 161 -4.28 12.84 -0.49
N VAL A 162 -4.08 11.52 -0.41
CA VAL A 162 -4.50 10.68 0.72
C VAL A 162 -3.31 10.07 1.44
N THR A 163 -2.12 10.62 1.24
CA THR A 163 -0.85 10.08 1.75
C THR A 163 -0.91 9.86 3.26
N ASN A 164 -1.28 10.89 4.01
CA ASN A 164 -1.32 10.85 5.47
C ASN A 164 -2.69 10.49 6.07
N ASN A 165 -3.60 9.95 5.25
CA ASN A 165 -4.87 9.43 5.76
C ASN A 165 -4.75 7.92 6.03
N GLU A 166 -4.90 7.54 7.31
CA GLU A 166 -4.82 6.16 7.78
C GLU A 166 -5.83 5.24 7.09
N LEU A 167 -7.01 5.75 6.71
CA LEU A 167 -8.07 5.01 6.01
C LEU A 167 -7.55 4.33 4.74
N PHE A 168 -6.63 5.00 4.03
CA PHE A 168 -6.08 4.52 2.75
C PHE A 168 -4.78 3.74 2.92
N THR A 169 -4.42 3.35 4.15
CA THR A 169 -3.33 2.40 4.39
C THR A 169 -3.83 0.98 4.16
N GLY A 170 -2.96 0.11 3.64
CA GLY A 170 -3.39 -1.26 3.38
C GLY A 170 -3.81 -2.05 4.63
N GLY A 171 -3.29 -1.69 5.81
CA GLY A 171 -3.71 -2.28 7.08
C GLY A 171 -5.13 -1.90 7.48
N LYS A 172 -5.60 -0.69 7.13
CA LYS A 172 -6.98 -0.28 7.38
C LYS A 172 -7.94 -0.72 6.28
N LEU A 173 -7.51 -0.63 5.03
CA LEU A 173 -8.30 -1.04 3.86
C LEU A 173 -8.74 -2.50 3.91
N CYS A 174 -7.94 -3.40 4.52
CA CYS A 174 -8.27 -4.82 4.56
C CYS A 174 -9.45 -5.15 5.51
N GLU A 175 -9.88 -4.19 6.32
CA GLU A 175 -11.01 -4.31 7.25
C GLU A 175 -12.30 -3.66 6.69
N LEU A 176 -12.25 -3.14 5.46
CA LEU A 176 -13.29 -2.26 4.92
C LEU A 176 -13.76 -2.72 3.55
N THR A 177 -15.00 -2.35 3.25
CA THR A 177 -15.60 -2.37 1.91
C THR A 177 -15.45 -1.00 1.24
N PHE A 178 -15.59 -0.97 -0.09
CA PHE A 178 -15.54 0.29 -0.82
C PHE A 178 -16.69 1.23 -0.44
N GLU A 179 -17.88 0.71 -0.11
CA GLU A 179 -18.99 1.58 0.28
C GLU A 179 -18.73 2.27 1.63
N GLU A 180 -18.13 1.58 2.60
CA GLU A 180 -17.70 2.19 3.86
C GLU A 180 -16.67 3.30 3.63
N ILE A 181 -15.71 3.09 2.71
CA ILE A 181 -14.73 4.10 2.33
C ILE A 181 -15.43 5.32 1.70
N ARG A 182 -16.42 5.10 0.82
CA ARG A 182 -17.18 6.20 0.19
C ARG A 182 -17.96 7.01 1.22
N GLU A 183 -18.58 6.35 2.18
CA GLU A 183 -19.25 7.01 3.30
C GLU A 183 -18.27 7.86 4.12
N GLU A 184 -17.07 7.35 4.40
CA GLU A 184 -16.06 8.10 5.14
C GLU A 184 -15.53 9.31 4.34
N ILE A 185 -15.34 9.16 3.02
CA ILE A 185 -15.00 10.27 2.11
C ILE A 185 -16.10 11.34 2.11
N ARG A 186 -17.37 10.94 2.10
CA ARG A 186 -18.52 11.87 2.17
C ARG A 186 -18.53 12.62 3.50
N LYS A 187 -18.35 11.92 4.62
CA LYS A 187 -18.35 12.48 5.98
C LYS A 187 -17.19 13.45 6.21
N SER A 188 -16.00 13.08 5.76
CA SER A 188 -14.79 13.90 5.92
C SER A 188 -14.73 15.11 4.99
N GLY A 189 -15.63 15.20 3.99
CA GLY A 189 -15.64 16.29 3.01
C GLY A 189 -14.47 16.24 2.01
N MET A 190 -13.70 15.15 1.98
CA MET A 190 -12.53 14.99 1.10
C MET A 190 -12.88 15.10 -0.40
N ALA A 191 -14.12 14.78 -0.79
CA ALA A 191 -14.60 14.96 -2.15
C ALA A 191 -14.91 16.43 -2.53
N ARG A 192 -14.91 17.37 -1.58
CA ARG A 192 -15.31 18.77 -1.81
C ARG A 192 -14.14 19.73 -2.03
N SER A 193 -12.89 19.30 -1.88
CA SER A 193 -11.70 20.17 -2.05
C SER A 193 -11.13 20.22 -3.48
N GLY A 194 -11.89 19.78 -4.49
CA GLY A 194 -11.50 19.79 -5.91
C GLY A 194 -12.07 20.94 -6.76
N SER A 195 -12.52 22.04 -6.16
CA SER A 195 -12.90 23.24 -6.93
C SER A 195 -12.63 24.50 -6.12
N ALA A 196 -11.43 25.06 -6.31
CA ALA A 196 -11.19 26.47 -6.10
C ALA A 196 -10.01 26.93 -6.97
N VAL A 197 -10.38 27.68 -8.02
CA VAL A 197 -9.61 28.56 -8.92
C VAL A 197 -8.81 27.88 -10.04
#